data_AF-A0A526S761-F1
#
_entry.id   AF-A0A526S761-F1
#
_cell.length_a   1.000
_cell.length_b   1.000
_cell.length_c   1.000
_cell.angle_alpha   90.00
_cell.angle_beta   90.00
_cell.angle_gamma   90.00
#
_symmetry.space_group_name_H-M   'P 1'
#
loop_
_entity.id
_entity.type
_entity.pdbx_description
1 polymer ?
#
loop_
_entity_poly.entity_id
_entity_poly.type
_entity_poly.pdbx_seq_one_letter_code
_entity_poly.pdbx_strand_id
1 'polypeptide(L)'
;MARPFKDARYPGISSRIKNGKLTYRYRAKGMPEIHLPGKPGDPEFEVAYENATQGQHKNAVIIDLPGRALPKTFGHAARRLETTMEWLDFDEATQRKNARLIERFLSLKVDPAYPLTWRETPVEHLDADRLRAIIEGIFRTNRTVAKHMLVAIKKLVWVATDIEKWIKPQDDPSLSIRVRVPKSTKNPAWPIAMRERFEERHPVGTAARTCYALG
;
A
#
# COMPACT_ATOMS: atom_id res chain seq x y z
N MET A 1 37.96 36.62 -28.47
CA MET A 1 36.81 36.04 -27.73
C MET A 1 35.64 35.91 -28.69
N ALA A 2 35.10 34.70 -28.89
CA ALA A 2 33.96 34.48 -29.78
C ALA A 2 32.73 35.23 -29.26
N ARG A 3 32.12 36.07 -30.11
CA ARG A 3 30.88 36.80 -29.80
C ARG A 3 29.77 35.77 -29.47
N PRO A 4 28.92 36.01 -28.47
CA PRO A 4 27.77 35.16 -28.23
C PRO A 4 26.91 35.12 -29.51
N PHE A 5 26.65 33.92 -30.03
CA PHE A 5 25.78 33.69 -31.17
C PHE A 5 24.40 34.31 -30.87
N LYS A 6 24.10 35.42 -31.54
CA LYS A 6 22.78 36.07 -31.56
C LYS A 6 22.17 35.78 -32.92
N ASP A 7 21.33 34.77 -32.98
CA ASP A 7 20.54 34.48 -34.18
C ASP A 7 19.16 35.11 -34.03
N ALA A 8 18.68 35.77 -35.08
CA ALA A 8 17.34 36.36 -35.12
C ALA A 8 16.25 35.27 -35.08
N ARG A 9 16.57 34.06 -35.56
CA ARG A 9 15.64 32.93 -35.60
C ARG A 9 15.45 32.25 -34.24
N TYR A 10 16.44 32.34 -33.35
CA TYR A 10 16.41 31.66 -32.05
C TYR A 10 16.74 32.61 -30.89
N PRO A 11 15.78 33.47 -30.47
CA PRO A 11 15.97 34.38 -29.35
C PRO A 11 16.28 33.65 -28.04
N GLY A 12 17.22 34.19 -27.26
CA GLY A 12 17.59 33.65 -25.95
C GLY A 12 18.60 32.50 -25.98
N ILE A 13 19.07 32.10 -27.17
CA ILE A 13 20.16 31.13 -27.31
C ILE A 13 21.52 31.81 -27.21
N SER A 14 22.48 31.17 -26.56
CA SER A 14 23.89 31.53 -26.66
C SER A 14 24.74 30.28 -26.88
N SER A 15 25.76 30.40 -27.73
CA SER A 15 26.76 29.36 -27.97
C SER A 15 27.96 29.53 -27.06
N ARG A 16 28.49 28.43 -26.52
CA ARG A 16 29.76 28.40 -25.80
C ARG A 16 30.59 27.21 -26.25
N ILE A 17 31.89 27.42 -26.44
CA ILE A 17 32.84 26.34 -26.65
C ILE A 17 33.26 25.81 -25.28
N LYS A 18 33.02 24.53 -25.02
CA LYS A 18 33.46 23.82 -23.82
C LYS A 18 34.19 22.56 -24.26
N ASN A 19 35.46 22.39 -23.84
CA ASN A 19 36.31 21.25 -24.19
C ASN A 19 36.37 20.96 -25.70
N GLY A 20 36.52 22.01 -26.53
CA GLY A 20 36.56 21.89 -27.99
C GLY A 20 35.22 21.58 -28.67
N LYS A 21 34.15 21.31 -27.91
CA LYS A 21 32.79 21.08 -28.43
C LYS A 21 31.95 22.34 -28.33
N LEU A 22 31.27 22.69 -29.42
CA LEU A 22 30.29 23.77 -29.44
C LEU A 22 29.04 23.29 -28.70
N THR A 23 28.66 24.01 -27.65
CA THR A 23 27.48 23.73 -26.83
C THR A 23 26.53 24.91 -26.89
N TYR A 24 25.24 24.63 -27.02
CA TYR A 24 24.20 25.65 -27.04
C TYR A 24 23.44 25.63 -25.72
N ARG A 25 23.04 26.82 -25.28
CA ARG A 25 22.24 27.00 -24.07
C ARG A 25 21.16 28.03 -24.30
N TYR A 26 20.00 27.77 -23.71
CA TYR A 26 18.89 28.69 -23.67
C TYR A 26 18.87 29.43 -22.32
N ARG A 27 18.70 30.75 -22.36
CA ARG A 27 18.57 31.62 -21.18
C ARG A 27 17.42 32.60 -21.39
N ALA A 28 16.42 32.53 -20.53
CA ALA A 28 15.32 33.48 -20.47
C ALA A 28 15.21 34.10 -19.07
N LYS A 29 14.67 35.32 -18.98
CA LYS A 29 14.52 36.05 -17.71
C LYS A 29 13.58 35.26 -16.79
N GLY A 30 14.08 34.82 -15.63
CA GLY A 30 13.31 34.05 -14.65
C GLY A 30 13.32 32.53 -14.85
N MET A 31 14.02 32.01 -15.86
CA MET A 31 14.16 30.57 -16.13
C MET A 31 15.60 30.10 -15.88
N PRO A 32 15.81 28.86 -15.40
CA PRO A 32 17.14 28.28 -15.26
C PRO A 32 17.81 28.08 -16.63
N GLU A 33 19.14 28.05 -16.66
CA GLU A 33 19.91 27.80 -17.88
C GLU A 33 19.70 26.34 -18.35
N ILE A 34 19.16 26.16 -19.56
CA ILE A 34 18.91 24.85 -20.15
C ILE A 34 19.94 24.59 -21.25
N HIS A 35 20.62 23.44 -21.19
CA HIS A 35 21.53 22.99 -22.26
C HIS A 35 20.73 22.34 -23.39
N LEU A 36 20.92 22.85 -24.62
CA LEU A 36 20.27 22.31 -25.81
C LEU A 36 21.19 21.28 -26.48
N PRO A 37 20.71 20.05 -26.77
CA PRO A 37 21.45 19.06 -27.55
C PRO A 37 21.49 19.45 -29.04
N GLY A 38 22.55 19.04 -29.74
CA GLY A 38 22.67 19.22 -31.19
C GLY A 38 23.11 20.63 -31.64
N LYS A 39 22.95 20.92 -32.94
CA LYS A 39 23.16 22.22 -33.56
C LYS A 39 21.82 22.85 -33.98
N PRO A 40 21.73 24.19 -34.08
CA PRO A 40 20.58 24.88 -34.67
C PRO A 40 20.24 24.29 -36.05
N GLY A 41 18.98 23.90 -36.22
CA GLY A 41 18.48 23.21 -37.42
C GLY A 41 18.43 21.67 -37.32
N ASP A 42 19.06 21.06 -36.32
CA ASP A 42 18.88 19.63 -36.06
C ASP A 42 17.48 19.39 -35.45
N PRO A 43 16.78 18.29 -35.78
CA PRO A 43 15.45 17.99 -35.24
C PRO A 43 15.41 17.93 -33.70
N GLU A 44 16.47 17.39 -33.09
CA GLU A 44 16.58 17.30 -31.63
C GLU A 44 16.74 18.68 -30.97
N PHE A 45 17.39 19.62 -31.66
CA PHE A 45 17.60 20.97 -31.18
C PHE A 45 16.29 21.77 -31.22
N GLU A 46 15.54 21.67 -32.31
CA GLU A 46 14.24 22.34 -32.47
C GLU A 46 13.26 21.90 -31.38
N VAL A 47 13.13 20.59 -31.16
CA VAL A 47 12.26 20.03 -30.13
C VAL A 47 12.69 20.47 -28.73
N ALA A 48 13.99 20.48 -28.43
CA ALA A 48 14.49 20.95 -27.14
C ALA A 48 14.28 22.46 -26.94
N TYR A 49 14.40 23.25 -28.01
CA TYR A 49 14.19 24.69 -27.99
C TYR A 49 12.70 25.06 -27.83
N GLU A 50 11.80 24.36 -28.52
CA GLU A 50 10.35 24.49 -28.34
C GLU A 50 9.93 24.14 -26.91
N ASN A 51 10.43 23.03 -26.36
CA ASN A 51 10.15 22.67 -24.96
C ASN A 51 10.67 23.71 -23.96
N ALA A 52 11.86 24.27 -24.21
CA ALA A 52 12.47 25.30 -23.37
C ALA A 52 11.72 26.64 -23.44
N THR A 53 11.19 27.01 -24.61
CA THR A 53 10.42 28.25 -24.81
C THR A 53 8.98 28.14 -24.31
N GLN A 54 8.35 26.98 -24.46
CA GLN A 54 7.00 26.71 -23.95
C GLN A 54 6.95 26.41 -22.44
N GLY A 55 8.11 26.32 -21.76
CA GLY A 55 8.17 26.02 -20.33
C GLY A 55 7.70 24.60 -19.98
N GLN A 56 7.61 23.70 -20.98
CA GLN A 56 7.27 22.30 -20.77
C GLN A 56 8.49 21.56 -20.23
N HIS A 57 8.77 21.76 -18.95
CA HIS A 57 9.67 20.87 -18.24
C HIS A 57 9.06 19.47 -18.24
N LYS A 58 9.85 18.46 -18.64
CA LYS A 58 9.46 17.06 -18.41
C LYS A 58 9.24 16.90 -16.91
N ASN A 59 7.99 16.83 -16.49
CA ASN A 59 7.64 16.51 -15.10
C ASN A 59 8.42 15.25 -14.73
N ALA A 60 9.21 15.33 -13.66
CA ALA A 60 10.00 14.20 -13.21
C ALA A 60 9.08 12.99 -13.05
N VAL A 61 9.52 11.83 -13.54
CA VAL A 61 8.78 10.58 -13.36
C VAL A 61 8.64 10.39 -11.84
N ILE A 62 7.39 10.42 -11.35
CA ILE A 62 7.10 10.17 -9.94
C ILE A 62 7.37 8.68 -9.72
N ILE A 63 8.56 8.37 -9.20
CA ILE A 63 8.91 7.02 -8.77
C ILE A 63 8.40 6.88 -7.33
N ASP A 64 7.38 6.06 -7.15
CA ASP A 64 6.84 5.80 -5.82
C ASP A 64 7.81 4.88 -5.05
N LEU A 65 8.31 5.35 -3.90
CA LEU A 65 9.28 4.59 -3.12
C LEU A 65 8.56 3.43 -2.43
N PRO A 66 8.96 2.16 -2.62
CA PRO A 66 8.34 1.03 -1.93
C PRO A 66 8.57 1.21 -0.43
N GLY A 67 7.51 1.60 0.29
CA GLY A 67 7.69 2.01 1.68
C GLY A 67 7.23 3.43 1.99
N ARG A 68 6.70 4.23 1.07
CA ARG A 68 6.10 5.52 1.46
C ARG A 68 4.69 5.29 2.01
N ALA A 69 4.51 5.39 3.32
CA ALA A 69 3.18 5.52 3.90
C ALA A 69 2.90 7.02 4.02
N LEU A 70 1.81 7.47 3.40
CA LEU A 70 1.34 8.84 3.59
C LEU A 70 1.01 9.07 5.07
N PRO A 71 1.28 10.25 5.63
CA PRO A 71 1.02 10.52 7.04
C PRO A 71 -0.47 10.33 7.36
N LYS A 72 -0.77 9.85 8.57
CA LYS A 72 -2.14 9.61 9.08
C LYS A 72 -3.01 8.63 8.28
N THR A 73 -2.42 7.80 7.42
CA THR A 73 -3.15 6.79 6.65
C THR A 73 -3.21 5.44 7.34
N PHE A 74 -4.09 4.54 6.87
CA PHE A 74 -4.10 3.16 7.36
C PHE A 74 -2.78 2.42 7.08
N GLY A 75 -2.10 2.73 5.98
CA GLY A 75 -0.77 2.20 5.71
C GLY A 75 0.27 2.63 6.76
N HIS A 76 0.16 3.87 7.26
CA HIS A 76 0.99 4.37 8.35
C HIS A 76 0.63 3.70 9.69
N ALA A 77 -0.67 3.56 10.00
CA ALA A 77 -1.15 2.86 11.19
C ALA A 77 -0.68 1.39 11.23
N ALA A 78 -0.69 0.69 10.09
CA ALA A 78 -0.26 -0.71 10.03
C ALA A 78 1.21 -0.89 10.38
N ARG A 79 2.10 -0.02 9.87
CA ARG A 79 3.52 -0.06 10.25
C ARG A 79 3.74 0.31 11.69
N ARG A 80 2.99 1.31 12.16
CA ARG A 80 3.09 1.71 13.56
C ARG A 80 2.66 0.56 14.48
N LEU A 81 1.59 -0.16 14.13
CA LEU A 81 1.12 -1.34 14.87
C LEU A 81 2.22 -2.37 15.08
N GLU A 82 3.01 -2.69 14.05
CA GLU A 82 4.08 -3.69 14.13
C GLU A 82 5.18 -3.34 15.16
N THR A 83 5.32 -2.06 15.49
CA THR A 83 6.30 -1.57 16.48
C THR A 83 5.73 -1.40 17.89
N THR A 84 4.46 -1.78 18.12
CA THR A 84 3.80 -1.66 19.43
C THR A 84 4.15 -2.84 20.33
N MET A 85 4.17 -2.61 21.65
CA MET A 85 4.43 -3.68 22.62
C MET A 85 3.35 -4.78 22.55
N GLU A 86 2.10 -4.39 22.33
CA GLU A 86 0.94 -5.28 22.21
C GLU A 86 1.03 -6.19 20.98
N TRP A 87 1.65 -5.70 19.89
CA TRP A 87 1.90 -6.54 18.73
C TRP A 87 3.04 -7.52 18.97
N LEU A 88 4.12 -7.06 19.59
CA LEU A 88 5.29 -7.87 19.91
C LEU A 88 4.98 -8.97 20.93
N ASP A 89 3.99 -8.77 21.79
CA ASP A 89 3.52 -9.77 22.76
C ASP A 89 2.73 -10.94 22.12
N PHE A 90 2.21 -10.77 20.90
CA PHE A 90 1.52 -11.88 20.21
C PHE A 90 2.49 -12.97 19.75
N ASP A 91 2.03 -14.22 19.75
CA ASP A 91 2.73 -15.32 19.10
C ASP A 91 2.76 -15.14 17.58
N GLU A 92 3.75 -15.77 16.94
CA GLU A 92 3.99 -15.60 15.50
C GLU A 92 2.78 -16.01 14.65
N ALA A 93 2.02 -17.03 15.06
CA ALA A 93 0.83 -17.46 14.33
C ALA A 93 -0.29 -16.41 14.39
N THR A 94 -0.48 -15.76 15.55
CA THR A 94 -1.42 -14.66 15.70
C THR A 94 -0.97 -13.41 14.94
N GLN A 95 0.33 -13.06 14.98
CA GLN A 95 0.88 -11.96 14.19
C GLN A 95 0.63 -12.21 12.69
N ARG A 96 0.99 -13.38 12.17
CA ARG A 96 0.82 -13.75 10.76
C ARG A 96 -0.65 -13.72 10.32
N LYS A 97 -1.57 -14.21 11.16
CA LYS A 97 -3.01 -14.17 10.89
C LYS A 97 -3.53 -12.74 10.82
N ASN A 98 -3.17 -11.89 11.78
CA ASN A 98 -3.60 -10.49 11.80
C ASN A 98 -2.98 -9.71 10.64
N ALA A 99 -1.69 -9.89 10.35
CA ALA A 99 -1.00 -9.25 9.24
C ALA A 99 -1.68 -9.56 7.91
N ARG A 100 -2.05 -10.83 7.66
CA ARG A 100 -2.79 -11.22 6.45
C ARG A 100 -4.15 -10.53 6.34
N LEU A 101 -4.87 -10.37 7.46
CA LEU A 101 -6.18 -9.71 7.47
C LEU A 101 -6.06 -8.20 7.28
N ILE A 102 -5.07 -7.57 7.91
CA ILE A 102 -4.74 -6.17 7.74
C ILE A 102 -4.37 -5.90 6.28
N GLU A 103 -3.47 -6.70 5.70
CA GLU A 103 -3.07 -6.54 4.30
C GLU A 103 -4.25 -6.71 3.34
N ARG A 104 -5.13 -7.68 3.64
CA ARG A 104 -6.37 -7.84 2.89
C ARG A 104 -7.25 -6.60 2.99
N PHE A 105 -7.35 -5.93 4.13
CA PHE A 105 -8.10 -4.67 4.26
C PHE A 105 -7.42 -3.52 3.51
N LEU A 106 -6.11 -3.34 3.68
CA LEU A 106 -5.35 -2.26 3.05
C LEU A 106 -5.40 -2.31 1.52
N SER A 107 -5.46 -3.52 0.94
CA SER A 107 -5.57 -3.74 -0.50
C SER A 107 -6.99 -3.58 -1.07
N LEU A 108 -8.02 -3.42 -0.22
CA LEU A 108 -9.38 -3.14 -0.69
C LEU A 108 -9.43 -1.73 -1.30
N LYS A 109 -10.18 -1.61 -2.40
CA LYS A 109 -10.56 -0.32 -2.95
C LYS A 109 -11.63 0.33 -2.09
N VAL A 110 -11.54 1.65 -1.90
CA VAL A 110 -12.56 2.43 -1.17
C VAL A 110 -13.86 2.47 -1.97
N ASP A 111 -13.74 2.68 -3.28
CA ASP A 111 -14.82 2.66 -4.24
C ASP A 111 -14.37 1.79 -5.43
N PRO A 112 -15.17 0.80 -5.88
CA PRO A 112 -14.85 0.01 -7.07
C PRO A 112 -14.52 0.83 -8.32
N ALA A 113 -15.12 2.02 -8.47
CA ALA A 113 -14.92 2.89 -9.62
C ALA A 113 -13.57 3.61 -9.63
N TYR A 114 -12.94 3.80 -8.46
CA TYR A 114 -11.69 4.53 -8.32
C TYR A 114 -10.53 3.62 -7.90
N PRO A 115 -9.29 3.92 -8.30
CA PRO A 115 -8.13 3.11 -7.93
C PRO A 115 -7.69 3.29 -6.47
N LEU A 116 -8.29 4.22 -5.71
CA LEU A 116 -7.91 4.53 -4.34
C LEU A 116 -8.13 3.33 -3.41
N THR A 117 -7.08 2.94 -2.69
CA THR A 117 -7.11 1.85 -1.72
C THR A 117 -7.20 2.37 -0.29
N TRP A 118 -7.66 1.53 0.63
CA TRP A 118 -7.68 1.87 2.05
C TRP A 118 -6.29 2.13 2.60
N ARG A 119 -5.23 1.52 2.03
CA ARG A 119 -3.82 1.79 2.40
C ARG A 119 -3.46 3.27 2.38
N GLU A 120 -3.89 3.98 1.35
CA GLU A 120 -3.55 5.38 1.09
C GLU A 120 -4.57 6.35 1.69
N THR A 121 -5.65 5.83 2.26
CA THR A 121 -6.73 6.65 2.81
C THR A 121 -6.39 7.08 4.24
N PRO A 122 -6.58 8.38 4.60
CA PRO A 122 -6.52 8.85 5.98
C PRO A 122 -7.50 8.08 6.87
N VAL A 123 -7.08 7.75 8.09
CA VAL A 123 -7.94 7.00 9.02
C VAL A 123 -9.21 7.81 9.37
N GLU A 124 -9.10 9.14 9.38
CA GLU A 124 -10.19 10.10 9.64
C GLU A 124 -11.37 9.97 8.65
N HIS A 125 -11.17 9.35 7.48
CA HIS A 125 -12.21 9.22 6.45
C HIS A 125 -12.96 7.87 6.49
N LEU A 126 -12.68 7.02 7.47
CA LEU A 126 -13.44 5.79 7.66
C LEU A 126 -14.70 6.06 8.49
N ASP A 127 -15.84 6.17 7.80
CA ASP A 127 -17.14 6.29 8.45
C ASP A 127 -17.66 4.94 8.95
N ALA A 128 -18.53 4.97 9.96
CA ALA A 128 -19.21 3.78 10.50
C ALA A 128 -20.03 3.06 9.44
N ASP A 129 -20.68 3.78 8.53
CA ASP A 129 -21.49 3.20 7.45
C ASP A 129 -20.64 2.45 6.41
N ARG A 130 -19.48 3.02 6.05
CA ARG A 130 -18.51 2.35 5.15
C ARG A 130 -17.94 1.10 5.80
N LEU A 131 -17.53 1.20 7.06
CA LEU A 131 -17.04 0.05 7.81
C LEU A 131 -18.11 -1.04 7.91
N ARG A 132 -19.37 -0.66 8.17
CA ARG A 132 -20.51 -1.58 8.20
C ARG A 132 -20.72 -2.27 6.86
N ALA A 133 -20.71 -1.53 5.75
CA ALA A 133 -20.86 -2.11 4.41
C ALA A 133 -19.76 -3.15 4.09
N ILE A 134 -18.49 -2.84 4.41
CA ILE A 134 -17.37 -3.77 4.24
C ILE A 134 -17.60 -5.05 5.05
N ILE A 135 -17.95 -4.91 6.33
CA ILE A 135 -18.13 -6.05 7.23
C ILE A 135 -19.36 -6.88 6.85
N GLU A 136 -20.47 -6.26 6.45
CA GLU A 136 -21.67 -6.95 5.98
C GLU A 136 -21.41 -7.72 4.68
N GLY A 137 -20.66 -7.15 3.74
CA GLY A 137 -20.24 -7.83 2.52
C GLY A 137 -19.46 -9.12 2.83
N ILE A 138 -18.50 -9.05 3.76
CA ILE A 138 -17.74 -10.23 4.19
C ILE A 138 -18.62 -11.20 4.99
N PHE A 139 -19.53 -10.70 5.83
CA PHE A 139 -20.40 -11.50 6.68
C PHE A 139 -21.35 -12.40 5.88
N ARG A 140 -21.84 -11.90 4.73
CA ARG A 140 -22.66 -12.68 3.79
C ARG A 140 -21.93 -13.93 3.29
N THR A 141 -20.62 -13.84 3.09
CA THR A 141 -19.79 -14.97 2.64
C THR A 141 -19.28 -15.83 3.80
N ASN A 142 -18.71 -15.21 4.84
CA ASN A 142 -18.13 -15.91 5.97
C ASN A 142 -18.16 -15.06 7.26
N ARG A 143 -19.03 -15.46 8.20
CA ARG A 143 -19.24 -14.77 9.48
C ARG A 143 -17.99 -14.71 10.36
N THR A 144 -17.21 -15.79 10.40
CA THR A 144 -15.99 -15.87 11.21
C THR A 144 -14.92 -14.92 10.68
N VAL A 145 -14.75 -14.87 9.36
CA VAL A 145 -13.82 -13.95 8.71
C VAL A 145 -14.26 -12.51 8.90
N ALA A 146 -15.56 -12.20 8.84
CA ALA A 146 -16.08 -10.85 9.13
C ALA A 146 -15.73 -10.38 10.54
N LYS A 147 -15.87 -11.26 11.55
CA LYS A 147 -15.45 -10.94 12.92
C LYS A 147 -13.95 -10.68 13.00
N HIS A 148 -13.12 -11.53 12.40
CA HIS A 148 -11.67 -11.35 12.42
C HIS A 148 -11.21 -10.12 11.64
N MET A 149 -11.88 -9.79 10.54
CA MET A 149 -11.65 -8.56 9.78
C MET A 149 -11.95 -7.33 10.63
N LEU A 150 -13.10 -7.30 11.32
CA LEU A 150 -13.45 -6.20 12.23
C LEU A 150 -12.40 -6.04 13.33
N VAL A 151 -11.92 -7.15 13.93
CA VAL A 151 -10.86 -7.11 14.95
C VAL A 151 -9.54 -6.57 14.37
N ALA A 152 -9.18 -6.94 13.14
CA ALA A 152 -7.99 -6.43 12.47
C ALA A 152 -8.08 -4.91 12.23
N ILE A 153 -9.23 -4.42 11.75
CA ILE A 153 -9.47 -2.99 11.54
C ILE A 153 -9.44 -2.24 12.88
N LYS A 154 -10.03 -2.80 13.94
CA LYS A 154 -9.99 -2.21 15.30
C LYS A 154 -8.57 -1.98 15.81
N LYS A 155 -7.62 -2.87 15.49
CA LYS A 155 -6.21 -2.66 15.86
C LYS A 155 -5.61 -1.45 15.15
N LEU A 156 -5.95 -1.22 13.88
CA LEU A 156 -5.49 -0.04 13.14
C LEU A 156 -6.12 1.26 13.68
N VAL A 157 -7.41 1.22 14.01
CA VAL A 157 -8.09 2.37 14.60
C VAL A 157 -7.54 2.68 15.99
N TRP A 158 -7.29 1.66 16.82
CA TRP A 158 -6.64 1.80 18.13
C TRP A 158 -5.27 2.50 18.03
N VAL A 159 -4.44 2.15 17.03
CA VAL A 159 -3.18 2.88 16.78
C VAL A 159 -3.43 4.35 16.48
N ALA A 160 -4.43 4.64 15.63
CA ALA A 160 -4.77 6.00 15.26
C ALA A 160 -5.37 6.83 16.42
N THR A 161 -6.07 6.20 17.36
CA THR A 161 -6.70 6.88 18.50
C THR A 161 -5.77 7.00 19.69
N ASP A 162 -5.21 5.89 20.16
CA ASP A 162 -4.55 5.82 21.47
C ASP A 162 -3.04 6.07 21.40
N ILE A 163 -2.38 5.60 20.33
CA ILE A 163 -0.93 5.75 20.17
C ILE A 163 -0.61 7.08 19.51
N GLU A 164 -1.20 7.31 18.34
CA GLU A 164 -0.82 8.43 17.47
C GLU A 164 -1.76 9.64 17.59
N LYS A 165 -2.96 9.46 18.16
CA LYS A 165 -3.94 10.53 18.44
C LYS A 165 -4.35 11.35 17.21
N TRP A 166 -4.49 10.71 16.05
CA TRP A 166 -5.03 11.36 14.84
C TRP A 166 -6.53 11.60 14.94
N ILE A 167 -7.24 10.70 15.63
CA ILE A 167 -8.68 10.71 15.78
C ILE A 167 -9.00 10.69 17.27
N LYS A 168 -10.07 11.36 17.69
CA LYS A 168 -10.53 11.27 19.08
C LYS A 168 -11.15 9.88 19.32
N PRO A 169 -10.99 9.27 20.50
CA PRO A 169 -11.60 7.97 20.79
C PRO A 169 -13.13 7.91 20.59
N GLN A 170 -13.80 9.06 20.69
CA GLN A 170 -15.26 9.21 20.47
C GLN A 170 -15.67 9.01 19.01
N ASP A 171 -14.76 9.30 18.08
CA ASP A 171 -15.00 9.22 16.64
C ASP A 171 -14.60 7.84 16.07
N ASP A 172 -14.36 6.83 16.92
CA ASP A 172 -14.07 5.46 16.46
C ASP A 172 -15.29 4.85 15.75
N PRO A 173 -15.24 4.62 14.43
CA PRO A 173 -16.37 4.09 13.65
C PRO A 173 -16.73 2.65 14.04
N SER A 174 -15.82 1.93 14.70
CA SER A 174 -15.94 0.52 15.02
C SER A 174 -16.74 0.25 16.30
N LEU A 175 -17.03 1.28 17.11
CA LEU A 175 -17.76 1.16 18.38
C LEU A 175 -19.22 0.71 18.15
N SER A 176 -19.83 1.14 17.05
CA SER A 176 -21.24 0.86 16.71
C SER A 176 -21.46 -0.51 16.07
N ILE A 177 -20.39 -1.23 15.69
CA ILE A 177 -20.46 -2.45 14.89
C ILE A 177 -20.11 -3.66 15.74
N ARG A 178 -20.99 -4.68 15.73
CA ARG A 178 -20.79 -5.94 16.45
C ARG A 178 -21.11 -7.12 15.55
N VAL A 179 -20.13 -8.00 15.36
CA VAL A 179 -20.31 -9.27 14.62
C VAL A 179 -20.45 -10.42 15.61
N ARG A 180 -21.62 -11.04 15.65
CA ARG A 180 -21.88 -12.26 16.46
C ARG A 180 -21.63 -13.49 15.60
N VAL A 181 -20.74 -14.35 16.07
CA VAL A 181 -20.45 -15.65 15.44
C VAL A 181 -20.99 -16.74 16.37
N PRO A 182 -21.71 -17.75 15.84
CA PRO A 182 -22.13 -18.90 16.64
C PRO A 182 -20.94 -19.54 17.36
N LYS A 183 -21.19 -20.14 18.53
CA LYS A 183 -20.16 -20.93 19.20
C LYS A 183 -19.75 -22.08 18.27
N SER A 184 -18.44 -22.30 18.15
CA SER A 184 -17.94 -23.44 17.38
C SER A 184 -18.48 -24.71 18.02
N THR A 185 -19.07 -25.58 17.21
CA THR A 185 -19.34 -26.96 17.62
C THR A 185 -17.99 -27.63 17.88
N LYS A 186 -17.87 -28.36 18.99
CA LYS A 186 -16.68 -29.20 19.22
C LYS A 186 -16.65 -30.27 18.12
N ASN A 187 -15.47 -30.56 17.59
CA ASN A 187 -15.33 -31.69 16.67
C ASN A 187 -15.75 -32.96 17.41
N PRO A 188 -16.75 -33.71 16.91
CA PRO A 188 -17.18 -34.92 17.58
C PRO A 188 -16.03 -35.94 17.60
N ALA A 189 -15.96 -36.72 18.67
CA ALA A 189 -15.03 -37.85 18.73
C ALA A 189 -15.35 -38.82 17.58
N TRP A 190 -14.32 -39.44 17.01
CA TRP A 190 -14.50 -40.38 15.90
C TRP A 190 -15.31 -41.59 16.38
N PRO A 191 -16.40 -41.97 15.67
CA PRO A 191 -17.11 -43.20 15.94
C PRO A 191 -16.19 -44.42 15.85
N ILE A 192 -16.49 -45.48 16.60
CA ILE A 192 -15.67 -46.72 16.66
C ILE A 192 -15.46 -47.29 15.26
N ALA A 193 -16.50 -47.38 14.44
CA ALA A 193 -16.40 -47.87 13.05
C ALA A 193 -15.43 -47.05 12.17
N MET A 194 -15.32 -45.74 12.40
CA MET A 194 -14.35 -44.89 11.67
C MET A 194 -12.93 -45.11 12.16
N ARG A 195 -12.76 -45.40 13.47
CA ARG A 195 -11.47 -45.78 14.04
C ARG A 195 -11.02 -47.10 13.42
N GLU A 196 -11.86 -48.14 13.46
CA GLU A 196 -11.57 -49.46 12.88
C GLU A 196 -11.15 -49.38 11.41
N ARG A 197 -11.90 -48.63 10.57
CA ARG A 197 -11.52 -48.40 9.17
C ARG A 197 -10.17 -47.72 9.01
N PHE A 198 -9.83 -46.80 9.92
CA PHE A 198 -8.51 -46.16 9.95
C PHE A 198 -7.42 -47.17 10.33
N GLU A 199 -7.66 -48.04 11.32
CA GLU A 199 -6.71 -49.07 11.75
C GLU A 199 -6.49 -50.14 10.67
N GLU A 200 -7.54 -50.54 9.95
CA GLU A 200 -7.45 -51.44 8.80
C GLU A 200 -6.64 -50.83 7.66
N ARG A 201 -6.87 -49.54 7.37
CA ARG A 201 -6.13 -48.80 6.35
C ARG A 201 -4.67 -48.56 6.73
N HIS A 202 -4.39 -48.42 8.03
CA HIS A 202 -3.07 -48.12 8.57
C HIS A 202 -2.63 -49.21 9.55
N PRO A 203 -2.06 -50.32 9.05
CA PRO A 203 -1.61 -51.42 9.90
C PRO A 203 -0.45 -51.00 10.82
N VAL A 204 -0.21 -51.82 11.83
CA VAL A 204 0.87 -51.65 12.80
C VAL A 204 2.22 -51.60 12.08
N GLY A 205 3.03 -50.59 12.41
CA GLY A 205 4.30 -50.29 11.74
C GLY A 205 4.25 -49.10 10.79
N THR A 206 3.06 -48.57 10.47
CA THR A 206 2.92 -47.32 9.70
C THR A 206 3.04 -46.09 10.59
N ALA A 207 3.63 -45.01 10.06
CA ALA A 207 3.76 -43.74 10.79
C ALA A 207 2.39 -43.18 11.25
N ALA A 208 1.36 -43.36 10.43
CA ALA A 208 -0.01 -42.96 10.75
C ALA A 208 -0.57 -43.74 11.95
N ARG A 209 -0.34 -45.05 12.03
CA ARG A 209 -0.75 -45.89 13.16
C ARG A 209 0.00 -45.52 14.45
N THR A 210 1.30 -45.24 14.35
CA THR A 210 2.10 -44.78 15.49
C THR A 210 1.59 -43.44 16.03
N CYS A 211 1.35 -42.45 15.16
CA CYS A 211 0.81 -41.16 15.59
C CYS A 211 -0.59 -41.29 16.21
N TYR A 212 -1.44 -42.17 15.66
CA TYR A 212 -2.77 -42.45 16.22
C TYR A 212 -2.72 -43.09 17.62
N ALA A 213 -1.77 -43.99 17.88
CA ALA A 213 -1.64 -44.67 19.16
C ALA A 213 -0.93 -43.82 20.24
N LEU A 214 -0.09 -42.87 19.83
CA LEU A 214 0.62 -41.94 20.73
C LEU A 214 -0.16 -40.66 21.03
N GLY A 215 -1.29 -40.44 20.34
CA GLY A 215 -2.14 -39.25 20.45
C GLY A 215 -2.82 -39.09 21.80
#